data_AF-A0A1T4PKG1-F1
#
_entry.id   AF-A0A1T4PKG1-F1
#
_cell.length_a   1.000
_cell.length_b   1.000
_cell.length_c   1.000
_cell.angle_alpha   90.00
_cell.angle_beta   90.00
_cell.angle_gamma   90.00
#
_symmetry.space_group_name_H-M   'P 1'
#
loop_
_entity.id
_entity.type
_entity.pdbx_description
1 polymer ?
#
loop_
_entity_poly.entity_id
_entity_poly.type
_entity_poly.pdbx_seq_one_letter_code
_entity_poly.pdbx_strand_id
1 'polypeptide(L)' 'MQTTTPQIQPGRLLTIKDVQLALCCGKAKAWNLVKAGHLTRVRFSARMTRFKSDELIELIEKGVLQ' A
#
# COMPACT_ATOMS: atom_id res chain seq x y z
N MET A 1 16.81 -13.12 -10.64
CA MET A 1 15.50 -12.43 -10.57
C MET A 1 15.71 -11.14 -9.79
N GLN A 2 15.55 -9.98 -10.41
CA GLN A 2 15.67 -8.70 -9.70
C GLN A 2 14.40 -8.51 -8.86
N THR A 3 14.44 -8.87 -7.58
CA THR A 3 13.44 -8.42 -6.61
C THR A 3 13.72 -6.94 -6.33
N THR A 4 13.27 -6.08 -7.23
CA THR A 4 13.23 -4.64 -6.97
C THR A 4 12.17 -4.43 -5.91
N THR A 5 12.52 -4.64 -4.63
CA THR A 5 11.70 -4.20 -3.51
C THR A 5 11.47 -2.72 -3.75
N PRO A 6 10.24 -2.25 -4.01
CA PRO A 6 10.02 -0.83 -4.18
C PRO A 6 10.51 -0.16 -2.90
N GLN A 7 11.53 0.69 -3.02
CA GLN A 7 12.05 1.49 -1.92
C GLN A 7 10.92 2.46 -1.52
N ILE A 8 10.03 1.99 -0.64
CA ILE A 8 8.95 2.79 -0.10
C ILE A 8 9.60 3.81 0.82
N GLN A 9 9.70 5.05 0.33
CA GLN A 9 10.21 6.15 1.14
C GLN A 9 9.10 6.64 2.08
N PRO A 10 9.40 6.84 3.38
CA PRO A 10 8.44 7.43 4.32
C PRO A 10 8.03 8.85 3.88
N GLY A 11 6.82 9.26 4.25
CA GLY A 11 6.27 10.58 3.88
C GLY A 11 5.84 10.75 2.41
N ARG A 12 5.82 9.69 1.59
CA ARG A 12 5.30 9.73 0.22
C ARG A 12 3.87 9.21 0.12
N LEU A 13 3.20 9.66 -0.94
CA LEU A 13 1.90 9.14 -1.34
C LEU A 13 2.05 8.05 -2.40
N LEU A 14 1.46 6.90 -2.12
CA LEU A 14 1.53 5.70 -2.93
C LEU A 14 0.23 5.47 -3.71
N THR A 15 0.36 4.82 -4.86
CA THR A 15 -0.78 4.31 -5.61
C THR A 15 -1.16 2.91 -5.13
N ILE A 16 -2.35 2.45 -5.53
CA ILE A 16 -2.74 1.06 -5.27
C ILE A 16 -1.76 0.05 -5.91
N LYS A 17 -1.12 0.40 -7.04
CA LYS A 17 -0.12 -0.46 -7.68
C LYS A 17 1.13 -0.60 -6.82
N ASP A 18 1.56 0.48 -6.19
CA ASP A 18 2.72 0.45 -5.28
C ASP A 18 2.43 -0.43 -4.06
N VAL A 19 1.21 -0.33 -3.50
CA VAL A 19 0.74 -1.21 -2.42
C VAL A 19 0.75 -2.68 -2.85
N GLN A 20 0.29 -2.98 -4.06
CA GLN A 20 0.30 -4.35 -4.59
C GLN A 20 1.72 -4.91 -4.74
N LEU A 21 2.64 -4.10 -5.26
CA LEU A 21 4.05 -4.48 -5.45
C LEU A 21 4.75 -4.70 -4.10
N ALA A 22 4.52 -3.81 -3.15
CA ALA A 22 5.13 -3.87 -1.82
C ALA A 22 4.66 -5.08 -1.00
N LEU A 23 3.36 -5.39 -1.06
CA LEU A 23 2.77 -6.51 -0.32
C LEU A 23 2.76 -7.82 -1.11
N CYS A 24 3.33 -7.81 -2.33
CA CYS A 24 3.28 -8.92 -3.28
C CYS A 24 1.87 -9.53 -3.38
N CYS A 25 0.84 -8.69 -3.52
CA CYS A 25 -0.55 -9.12 -3.41
C CYS A 25 -1.44 -8.67 -4.58
N GLY A 26 -2.50 -9.45 -4.80
CA GLY A 26 -3.52 -9.12 -5.79
C GLY A 26 -4.33 -7.88 -5.42
N LYS A 27 -4.91 -7.22 -6.43
CA LYS A 27 -5.71 -5.99 -6.29
C LYS A 27 -6.81 -6.13 -5.24
N ALA A 28 -7.51 -7.27 -5.20
CA ALA A 28 -8.57 -7.52 -4.23
C ALA A 28 -8.06 -7.49 -2.78
N LYS A 29 -6.93 -8.16 -2.50
CA LYS A 29 -6.32 -8.19 -1.16
C LYS A 29 -5.85 -6.80 -0.73
N ALA A 30 -5.22 -6.05 -1.63
CA ALA A 30 -4.84 -4.65 -1.37
C ALA A 30 -6.06 -3.78 -1.00
N TRP A 31 -7.17 -3.89 -1.74
CA TRP A 31 -8.39 -3.15 -1.42
C TRP A 31 -9.08 -3.62 -0.14
N ASN A 32 -8.96 -4.89 0.22
CA ASN A 32 -9.48 -5.39 1.49
C ASN A 32 -8.75 -4.77 2.68
N LEU A 33 -7.42 -4.58 2.60
CA LEU A 33 -6.65 -3.87 3.62
C LEU A 33 -7.12 -2.42 3.79
N VAL A 34 -7.38 -1.75 2.66
CA VAL A 34 -7.95 -0.40 2.66
C VAL A 34 -9.35 -0.38 3.31
N LYS A 35 -10.20 -1.36 3.00
CA LYS A 35 -11.55 -1.46 3.59
C LYS A 35 -11.51 -1.80 5.08
N ALA A 36 -10.54 -2.60 5.52
CA ALA A 36 -10.31 -2.96 6.90
C ALA A 36 -9.71 -1.81 7.75
N GLY A 37 -9.40 -0.67 7.13
CA GLY A 37 -8.88 0.51 7.84
C GLY A 37 -7.38 0.48 8.08
N HIS A 38 -6.66 -0.45 7.47
CA HIS A 38 -5.20 -0.54 7.57
C HIS A 38 -4.46 0.51 6.72
N LEU A 39 -5.12 1.01 5.67
CA LEU A 39 -4.57 2.03 4.77
C LEU A 39 -5.57 3.17 4.60
N THR A 40 -5.15 4.39 4.93
CA THR A 40 -5.95 5.60 4.77
C THR A 40 -5.97 6.05 3.31
N ARG A 41 -7.18 6.25 2.79
CA ARG A 41 -7.39 6.79 1.44
C ARG A 41 -7.28 8.31 1.43
N VAL A 42 -6.27 8.83 0.77
CA VAL A 42 -6.19 10.24 0.39
C VAL A 42 -6.81 10.39 -1.00
N ARG A 43 -8.03 10.94 -1.07
CA ARG A 43 -8.73 11.17 -2.33
C ARG A 43 -8.43 12.57 -2.85
N PHE A 44 -7.81 12.67 -4.02
CA PHE A 44 -7.65 13.94 -4.74
C PHE A 44 -8.81 14.18 -5.71
N SER A 45 -9.37 13.11 -6.27
CA SER A 45 -10.55 13.15 -7.13
C SER A 45 -11.28 11.81 -7.11
N ALA A 46 -12.44 11.73 -7.77
CA ALA A 46 -13.18 10.48 -7.93
C ALA A 46 -12.36 9.33 -8.55
N ARG A 47 -11.33 9.66 -9.36
CA ARG A 47 -10.48 8.67 -10.05
C ARG A 47 -9.08 8.55 -9.44
N MET A 48 -8.69 9.45 -8.54
CA MET A 48 -7.34 9.53 -8.00
C MET A 48 -7.33 9.33 -6.48
N THR A 49 -6.98 8.12 -6.07
CA THR A 49 -6.74 7.75 -4.67
C THR A 49 -5.25 7.50 -4.45
N ARG A 50 -4.75 7.96 -3.32
CA ARG A 50 -3.40 7.73 -2.81
C ARG A 50 -3.43 7.19 -1.38
N PHE A 51 -2.32 6.61 -0.94
CA PHE A 51 -2.15 6.00 0.38
C PHE A 51 -0.86 6.52 1.00
N LYS A 52 -0.81 6.66 2.33
CA LYS A 52 0.43 7.06 3.01
C LYS A 52 1.42 5.91 3.01
N SER A 53 2.68 6.18 2.68
CA SER A 53 3.72 5.16 2.72
C SER A 53 4.00 4.64 4.12
N ASP A 54 3.89 5.50 5.14
CA ASP A 54 4.16 5.14 6.54
C ASP A 54 3.22 4.02 7.03
N GLU A 55 1.94 4.12 6.72
CA GLU A 55 0.94 3.08 7.06
C GLU A 55 1.24 1.75 6.36
N LEU A 56 1.76 1.81 5.12
CA LEU A 56 2.15 0.62 4.39
C LEU A 56 3.41 -0.04 4.96
N ILE A 57 4.39 0.77 5.36
CA ILE A 57 5.61 0.31 6.04
C ILE A 57 5.21 -0.39 7.34
N GLU A 58 4.36 0.25 8.16
CA GLU A 58 3.87 -0.35 9.40
C GLU A 58 3.16 -1.70 9.15
N LEU A 59 2.39 -1.85 8.07
CA LEU A 59 1.74 -3.11 7.74
C LEU A 59 2.71 -4.22 7.36
N ILE A 60 3.79 -3.86 6.65
CA ILE A 60 4.86 -4.79 6.30
C ILE A 60 5.59 -5.23 7.56
N GLU A 61 5.93 -4.29 8.44
CA GLU A 61 6.61 -4.55 9.72
C GLU A 61 5.76 -5.38 10.68
N LYS A 62 4.45 -5.10 10.77
CA LYS A 62 3.51 -5.85 11.60
C LYS A 62 3.25 -7.28 11.11
N GLY A 63 3.77 -7.66 9.93
CA GLY A 63 3.68 -9.04 9.44
C GLY A 63 2.25 -9.52 9.18
N VAL A 64 1.30 -8.60 8.88
CA VAL A 64 -0.13 -8.91 8.62
C VAL A 64 -0.36 -9.76 7.34
N LEU A 65 0.71 -10.36 6.82
CA LEU A 65 0.72 -11.24 5.66
C LEU A 65 0.94 -12.73 6.02
N GLN A 66 0.91 -13.12 7.29
CA GLN A 66 0.83 -14.55 7.68
C GLN A 66 -0.51 -15.19 7.29
#